data_AF-A0A931HFI9-F1
#
_entry.id   AF-A0A931HFI9-F1
#
_cell.length_a   1.000
_cell.length_b   1.000
_cell.length_c   1.000
_cell.angle_alpha   90.00
_cell.angle_beta   90.00
_cell.angle_gamma   90.00
#
_symmetry.space_group_name_H-M   'P 1'
#
loop_
_entity.id
_entity.type
_entity.pdbx_description
1 polymer ?
#
loop_
_entity_poly.entity_id
_entity_poly.type
_entity_poly.pdbx_seq_one_letter_code
_entity_poly.pdbx_strand_id
1 'polypeptide(L)'
;MTSSSDAIVEMIRLARGERPFSFSCQEAETVLNMTLSLAVELSVANDKIARLESSVAALSGKSVADWQAQALAGEDAAERAQASEAMLLRVLRIVLDPRRPVDGRNGA
;
A
#
# COMPACT_ATOMS: atom_id res chain seq x y z
N MET A 1 -2.07 19.84 -12.72
CA MET A 1 -2.29 18.75 -11.74
C MET A 1 -0.99 17.98 -11.67
N THR A 2 -0.35 17.88 -10.51
CA THR A 2 0.81 17.00 -10.33
C THR A 2 0.33 15.55 -10.44
N SER A 3 1.03 14.74 -11.23
CA SER A 3 0.68 13.32 -11.35
C SER A 3 1.02 12.61 -10.05
N SER A 4 0.34 11.50 -9.74
CA SER A 4 0.65 10.69 -8.56
C SER A 4 2.11 10.22 -8.51
N SER A 5 2.73 10.07 -9.69
CA SER A 5 4.17 9.78 -9.84
C SER A 5 5.05 10.93 -9.32
N ASP A 6 4.70 12.17 -9.65
CA ASP A 6 5.47 13.35 -9.21
C ASP A 6 5.45 13.49 -7.68
N ALA A 7 4.32 13.16 -7.05
CA ALA A 7 4.18 13.16 -5.60
C ALA A 7 5.08 12.10 -4.92
N ILE A 8 5.27 10.94 -5.55
CA ILE A 8 6.18 9.89 -5.04
C ILE A 8 7.63 10.37 -5.12
N VAL A 9 8.04 10.94 -6.25
CA VAL A 9 9.41 11.45 -6.44
C VAL A 9 9.74 12.52 -5.40
N GLU A 10 8.80 13.41 -5.11
CA GLU A 10 9.02 14.46 -4.11
C GLU A 10 9.07 13.90 -2.69
N MET A 11 8.24 12.91 -2.38
CA MET A 11 8.28 12.25 -1.07
C MET A 11 9.55 11.39 -0.88
N ILE A 12 10.12 10.82 -1.96
CA ILE A 12 11.46 10.18 -1.93
C ILE A 12 12.52 11.22 -1.57
N ARG A 13 12.52 12.40 -2.19
CA ARG A 13 13.46 13.49 -1.87
C ARG A 13 13.36 13.97 -0.42
N LEU A 14 12.16 13.98 0.14
CA LEU A 14 11.90 14.42 1.52
C LEU A 14 12.28 13.38 2.59
N ALA A 15 12.37 12.10 2.21
CA ALA A 15 12.75 11.03 3.13
C ALA A 15 14.25 11.10 3.46
N ARG A 16 14.57 11.78 4.56
CA ARG A 16 15.95 11.97 5.09
C ARG A 16 16.72 10.66 5.31
N GLY A 17 17.94 10.63 4.78
CA GLY A 17 19.04 9.72 5.16
C GLY A 17 19.12 8.44 4.34
N GLU A 18 20.34 8.00 4.02
CA GLU A 18 20.56 6.71 3.35
C GLU A 18 20.14 5.58 4.29
N ARG A 19 19.09 4.83 3.90
CA ARG A 19 18.71 3.61 4.61
C ARG A 19 19.47 2.43 4.02
N PRO A 20 20.26 1.74 4.83
CA PRO A 20 20.97 0.57 4.36
C PRO A 20 20.09 -0.66 4.08
N PHE A 21 20.52 -1.52 3.14
CA PHE A 21 20.04 -2.89 3.04
C PHE A 21 20.55 -3.72 4.23
N SER A 22 19.67 -4.55 4.74
CA SER A 22 19.94 -5.49 5.83
C SER A 22 20.38 -6.87 5.33
N PHE A 23 20.03 -7.25 4.08
CA PHE A 23 20.34 -8.56 3.50
C PHE A 23 21.44 -8.48 2.46
N SER A 24 22.14 -9.60 2.27
CA SER A 24 23.16 -9.76 1.23
C SER A 24 22.59 -9.91 -0.18
N CYS A 25 21.31 -10.28 -0.31
CA CYS A 25 20.59 -10.34 -1.59
C CYS A 25 19.60 -9.18 -1.64
N GLN A 26 19.90 -8.20 -2.50
CA GLN A 26 19.13 -6.99 -2.67
C GLN A 26 17.71 -7.27 -3.18
N GLU A 27 17.56 -8.21 -4.10
CA GLU A 27 16.28 -8.60 -4.67
C GLU A 27 15.36 -9.18 -3.59
N ALA A 28 15.90 -10.04 -2.72
CA ALA A 28 15.16 -10.63 -1.62
C ALA A 28 14.66 -9.57 -0.63
N GLU A 29 15.49 -8.59 -0.28
CA GLU A 29 15.06 -7.50 0.61
C GLU A 29 14.07 -6.56 -0.08
N THR A 30 14.20 -6.33 -1.38
CA THR A 30 13.25 -5.50 -2.13
C THR A 30 11.88 -6.16 -2.17
N VAL A 31 11.80 -7.46 -2.46
CA VAL A 31 10.54 -8.23 -2.38
C VAL A 31 9.96 -8.17 -0.97
N LEU A 32 10.78 -8.41 0.07
CA LEU A 32 10.32 -8.35 1.45
C LEU A 32 9.75 -6.97 1.81
N ASN A 33 10.42 -5.89 1.41
CA ASN A 33 9.94 -4.53 1.64
C ASN A 33 8.60 -4.29 0.93
N MET A 34 8.45 -4.74 -0.32
CA MET A 34 7.17 -4.65 -1.05
C MET A 34 6.06 -5.40 -0.31
N THR A 35 6.33 -6.64 0.11
CA THR A 35 5.38 -7.46 0.87
C THR A 35 4.98 -6.79 2.18
N LEU A 36 5.93 -6.23 2.94
CA LEU A 36 5.65 -5.52 4.18
C LEU A 36 4.76 -4.29 3.96
N SER A 37 5.04 -3.50 2.91
CA SER A 37 4.22 -2.35 2.55
C SER A 37 2.78 -2.75 2.20
N LEU A 38 2.63 -3.82 1.40
CA LEU A 38 1.32 -4.37 1.07
C LEU A 38 0.57 -4.90 2.29
N ALA A 39 1.26 -5.56 3.22
CA ALA A 39 0.65 -6.08 4.44
C ALA A 39 0.11 -4.96 5.34
N VAL A 40 0.84 -3.85 5.46
CA VAL A 40 0.39 -2.66 6.22
C VAL A 40 -0.86 -2.06 5.57
N GLU A 41 -0.85 -1.89 4.25
CA GLU A 41 -1.99 -1.37 3.52
C GLU A 41 -3.23 -2.26 3.64
N LEU A 42 -3.05 -3.58 3.51
CA LEU A 42 -4.13 -4.55 3.71
C LEU A 42 -4.70 -4.49 5.13
N SER A 43 -3.85 -4.35 6.15
CA SER A 43 -4.30 -4.22 7.54
C SER A 43 -5.16 -2.96 7.73
N VAL A 44 -4.74 -1.82 7.20
CA VAL A 44 -5.50 -0.56 7.29
C VAL A 44 -6.81 -0.66 6.51
N ALA A 45 -6.79 -1.32 5.34
CA ALA A 45 -7.99 -1.55 4.54
C ALA A 45 -9.01 -2.40 5.30
N ASN A 46 -8.59 -3.52 5.89
CA ASN A 46 -9.46 -4.40 6.67
C ASN A 46 -10.08 -3.66 7.86
N ASP A 47 -9.31 -2.85 8.59
CA ASP A 47 -9.82 -2.05 9.71
C ASP A 47 -10.88 -1.03 9.27
N LYS A 48 -10.65 -0.37 8.12
CA LYS A 48 -11.61 0.58 7.56
C LYS A 48 -12.89 -0.12 7.11
N ILE A 49 -12.76 -1.26 6.44
CA ILE A 49 -13.89 -2.08 6.00
C ILE A 49 -14.72 -2.50 7.21
N ALA A 50 -14.10 -3.03 8.27
CA ALA A 50 -14.81 -3.45 9.47
C ALA A 50 -15.60 -2.30 10.14
N ARG A 51 -15.02 -1.10 10.19
CA ARG A 51 -15.71 0.10 10.70
C ARG A 51 -16.89 0.52 9.84
N LEU A 52 -16.73 0.45 8.52
CA LEU A 52 -17.80 0.77 7.56
C LEU A 52 -18.92 -0.24 7.66
N GLU A 53 -18.62 -1.54 7.65
CA GLU A 53 -19.59 -2.62 7.83
C GLU A 53 -20.39 -2.46 9.12
N SER A 54 -19.71 -2.16 10.24
CA SER A 54 -20.38 -1.92 11.53
C SER A 54 -21.29 -0.68 11.49
N SER A 55 -20.83 0.41 10.87
CA SER A 55 -21.61 1.65 10.75
C SER A 55 -22.84 1.46 9.85
N VAL A 56 -22.68 0.77 8.72
CA VAL A 56 -23.76 0.48 7.79
C VAL A 56 -24.78 -0.47 8.42
N ALA A 57 -24.35 -1.51 9.13
CA ALA A 57 -25.24 -2.42 9.86
C ALA A 57 -26.10 -1.67 10.89
N ALA A 58 -25.50 -0.72 11.64
CA ALA A 58 -26.20 0.12 12.59
C ALA A 58 -27.26 1.02 11.92
N LEU A 59 -26.98 1.54 10.73
CA LEU A 59 -27.90 2.41 9.98
C LEU A 59 -29.00 1.65 9.24
N SER A 60 -28.70 0.46 8.72
CA SER A 60 -29.63 -0.32 7.89
C SER A 60 -30.52 -1.26 8.70
N GLY A 61 -30.24 -1.45 9.99
CA GLY A 61 -30.93 -2.42 10.84
C GLY A 61 -30.71 -3.89 10.42
N LYS A 62 -29.69 -4.16 9.61
CA LYS A 62 -29.32 -5.51 9.14
C LYS A 62 -28.01 -5.92 9.80
N SER A 63 -27.76 -7.22 9.95
CA SER A 63 -26.48 -7.68 10.47
C SER A 63 -25.35 -7.48 9.45
N VAL A 64 -24.11 -7.43 9.92
CA VAL A 64 -22.92 -7.38 9.05
C VAL A 64 -22.87 -8.59 8.10
N ALA A 65 -23.26 -9.77 8.58
CA ALA A 65 -23.29 -11.00 7.77
C ALA A 65 -24.27 -10.91 6.59
N ASP A 66 -25.44 -10.28 6.79
CA ASP A 66 -26.44 -10.07 5.73
C ASP A 66 -25.97 -9.08 4.67
N TRP A 67 -25.07 -8.17 5.04
CA TRP A 67 -24.43 -7.23 4.13
C TRP A 67 -23.33 -7.89 3.29
N GLN A 68 -22.48 -8.70 3.91
CA GLN A 68 -21.41 -9.41 3.21
C GLN A 68 -21.92 -10.40 2.16
N ALA A 69 -23.14 -10.91 2.34
CA ALA A 69 -23.79 -11.81 1.39
C ALA A 69 -24.36 -11.09 0.14
N GLN A 70 -24.44 -9.75 0.13
CA GLN A 70 -24.96 -8.99 -1.01
C GLN A 70 -23.85 -8.70 -2.04
N ALA A 71 -24.09 -9.04 -3.29
CA ALA A 71 -23.16 -8.77 -4.38
C ALA A 71 -23.05 -7.26 -4.67
N LEU A 72 -21.82 -6.77 -4.88
CA LEU A 72 -21.56 -5.37 -5.23
C LEU A 72 -21.83 -5.12 -6.73
N ALA A 73 -22.63 -4.10 -7.06
CA ALA A 73 -22.85 -3.62 -8.42
C ALA A 73 -22.92 -2.08 -8.46
N GLY A 74 -22.30 -1.45 -9.47
CA GLY A 74 -22.47 -0.02 -9.75
C GLY A 74 -21.20 0.85 -9.60
N GLU A 75 -21.42 2.15 -9.30
CA GLU A 75 -20.45 3.28 -9.29
C GLU A 75 -19.14 3.04 -8.51
N ASP A 76 -19.12 2.06 -7.60
CA ASP A 76 -17.94 1.62 -6.83
C ASP A 76 -16.70 1.27 -7.68
N ALA A 77 -16.87 1.02 -8.97
CA ALA A 77 -15.78 0.64 -9.87
C ALA A 77 -14.71 1.74 -9.98
N ALA A 78 -15.09 3.02 -10.01
CA ALA A 78 -14.15 4.13 -10.13
C ALA A 78 -13.36 4.36 -8.83
N GLU A 79 -14.02 4.26 -7.68
CA GLU A 79 -13.37 4.35 -6.37
C GLU A 79 -12.43 3.17 -6.12
N ARG A 80 -12.80 1.95 -6.55
CA ARG A 80 -11.89 0.80 -6.53
C ARG A 80 -10.67 1.00 -7.41
N ALA A 81 -10.82 1.63 -8.57
CA ALA A 81 -9.70 1.93 -9.44
C ALA A 81 -8.71 2.89 -8.76
N GLN A 82 -9.20 3.96 -8.10
CA GLN A 82 -8.36 4.88 -7.34
C GLN A 82 -7.68 4.21 -6.14
N ALA A 83 -8.41 3.35 -5.40
CA ALA A 83 -7.85 2.61 -4.28
C ALA A 83 -6.75 1.63 -4.73
N SER A 84 -6.97 0.96 -5.86
CA SER A 84 -5.99 0.06 -6.48
C SER A 84 -4.75 0.83 -6.97
N GLU A 85 -4.94 2.00 -7.58
CA GLU A 85 -3.84 2.88 -7.99
C GLU A 85 -3.00 3.30 -6.79
N ALA A 86 -3.64 3.73 -5.69
CA ALA A 86 -2.95 4.10 -4.46
C ALA A 86 -2.13 2.93 -3.86
N MET A 87 -2.67 1.71 -3.90
CA MET A 87 -1.93 0.51 -3.48
C MET A 87 -0.71 0.26 -4.38
N LEU A 88 -0.88 0.30 -5.70
CA LEU A 88 0.20 0.10 -6.66
C LEU A 88 1.31 1.14 -6.51
N LEU A 89 0.96 2.41 -6.29
CA LEU A 89 1.90 3.50 -6.06
C LEU A 89 2.78 3.29 -4.82
N ARG A 90 2.22 2.72 -3.75
CA ARG A 90 2.98 2.41 -2.52
C ARG A 90 3.95 1.25 -2.70
N VAL A 91 3.61 0.29 -3.56
CA VAL A 91 4.54 -0.78 -3.97
C VAL A 91 5.64 -0.21 -4.87
N LEU A 92 5.25 0.57 -5.88
CA LEU A 92 6.18 1.17 -6.83
C LEU A 92 7.21 2.07 -6.15
N ARG A 93 6.84 2.78 -5.08
CA ARG A 93 7.80 3.52 -4.24
C ARG A 93 9.03 2.68 -3.86
N ILE A 94 8.83 1.42 -3.49
CA ILE A 94 9.91 0.54 -3.02
C ILE A 94 10.81 0.08 -4.17
N VAL A 95 10.24 -0.01 -5.38
CA VAL A 95 10.98 -0.30 -6.61
C VAL A 95 11.78 0.92 -7.06
N LEU A 96 11.18 2.11 -6.99
CA LEU A 96 11.77 3.37 -7.50
C LEU A 96 12.83 3.95 -6.56
N ASP A 97 12.78 3.64 -5.27
CA ASP A 97 13.74 4.05 -4.27
C ASP A 97 14.24 2.84 -3.46
N PRO A 98 15.01 1.93 -4.10
CA PRO A 98 15.60 0.82 -3.41
C PRO A 98 16.68 1.33 -2.43
N ARG A 99 16.82 0.66 -1.29
CA ARG A 99 17.87 0.98 -0.30
C ARG A 99 19.27 0.77 -0.91
N ARG A 100 20.35 1.11 -0.20
CA ARG A 100 21.74 0.85 -0.67
C ARG A 100 22.44 -0.17 0.21
N PRO A 101 23.34 -1.02 -0.31
CA PRO A 101 24.09 -1.97 0.52
C PRO A 101 24.98 -1.21 1.53
N VAL A 102 25.02 -1.63 2.79
CA VAL A 102 25.86 -1.01 3.85
C VAL A 102 27.16 -1.75 4.10
N ASP A 103 27.28 -2.99 3.63
CA ASP A 103 28.29 -3.92 4.14
C ASP A 103 29.70 -3.66 3.59
N GLY A 104 29.98 -2.46 3.09
CA GLY A 104 31.30 -2.05 2.57
C GLY A 104 31.75 -2.84 1.34
N ARG A 105 30.92 -3.77 0.84
CA ARG A 105 31.11 -4.47 -0.42
C ARG A 105 30.63 -3.51 -1.51
N ASN A 106 31.50 -2.56 -1.84
CA ASN A 106 31.37 -1.80 -3.08
C ASN A 106 31.34 -2.83 -4.21
N GLY A 107 30.16 -2.98 -4.83
CA GLY A 107 30.03 -3.74 -6.07
C GLY A 107 30.92 -3.12 -7.13
N ALA A 108 31.80 -3.95 -7.68
CA ALA A 108 32.41 -3.74 -8.99
C ALA A 108 31.35 -3.77 -10.10
#